data_AF-A0A930VKR1-F1
#
_entry.id   AF-A0A930VKR1-F1
#
_cell.length_a   1.000
_cell.length_b   1.000
_cell.length_c   1.000
_cell.angle_alpha   90.00
_cell.angle_beta   90.00
_cell.angle_gamma   90.00
#
_symmetry.space_group_name_H-M   'P 1'
#
loop_
_entity.id
_entity.type
_entity.pdbx_description
1 polymer ?
#
loop_
_entity_poly.entity_id
_entity_poly.type
_entity_poly.pdbx_seq_one_letter_code
_entity_poly.pdbx_strand_id
1 'polypeptide(L)'
;MSPFATARRRRLLFVVVIVALLFFPLLSSLGTRALVERSGTDVTATVVETPRKGDAYLVGFRLPRAIDPDQHLYSAEVDHPTYDKAAETKQITVRVLKDRPSVHRVEGEIRSNTQYVVMGVGILLVLAVGLWWARTGRRRPTVRIRAAGPVEPADAADVGTLERDAGADVYEAVGTVVSADDAQVVLELGQRHVVVTLSGHPNPVPHGSPARARGPVIG
;
A
#
# COMPACT_ATOMS: atom_id res chain seq x y z
N MET A 1 -22.20 10.83 15.93
CA MET A 1 -20.90 10.57 15.27
C MET A 1 -20.71 9.06 15.16
N SER A 2 -20.78 8.53 13.94
CA SER A 2 -20.91 7.10 13.67
C SER A 2 -19.55 6.35 13.75
N PRO A 3 -19.44 5.26 14.52
CA PRO A 3 -18.19 4.52 14.76
C PRO A 3 -17.62 3.82 13.50
N PHE A 4 -18.39 3.74 12.42
CA PHE A 4 -17.98 3.18 11.13
C PHE A 4 -17.03 4.07 10.33
N ALA A 5 -17.09 5.40 10.52
CA ALA A 5 -16.16 6.32 9.88
C ALA A 5 -14.73 6.10 10.38
N THR A 6 -14.57 5.76 11.67
CA THR A 6 -13.27 5.57 12.32
C THR A 6 -12.53 4.34 11.82
N ALA A 7 -13.19 3.21 11.57
CA ALA A 7 -12.53 1.98 11.13
C ALA A 7 -12.03 2.08 9.68
N ARG A 8 -12.85 2.66 8.79
CA ARG A 8 -12.49 2.87 7.38
C ARG A 8 -11.38 3.92 7.23
N ARG A 9 -11.46 4.99 8.02
CA ARG A 9 -10.45 6.05 8.07
C ARG A 9 -9.15 5.55 8.69
N ARG A 10 -9.18 4.72 9.75
CA ARG A 10 -7.99 4.05 10.30
C ARG A 10 -7.32 3.11 9.30
N ARG A 11 -8.07 2.28 8.58
CA ARG A 11 -7.51 1.38 7.57
C ARG A 11 -6.89 2.14 6.41
N LEU A 12 -7.55 3.20 5.92
CA LEU A 12 -7.00 4.06 4.89
C LEU A 12 -5.72 4.75 5.38
N LEU A 13 -5.73 5.30 6.60
CA LEU A 13 -4.56 5.95 7.19
C LEU A 13 -3.40 4.97 7.33
N PHE A 14 -3.66 3.73 7.74
CA PHE A 14 -2.65 2.68 7.87
C PHE A 14 -2.04 2.32 6.51
N VAL A 15 -2.84 2.16 5.46
CA VAL A 15 -2.36 1.92 4.10
C VAL A 15 -1.53 3.11 3.60
N VAL A 16 -2.01 4.34 3.81
CA VAL A 16 -1.29 5.56 3.41
C VAL A 16 0.04 5.69 4.15
N VAL A 17 0.08 5.38 5.45
CA VAL A 17 1.32 5.41 6.25
C VAL A 17 2.30 4.33 5.79
N ILE A 18 1.83 3.11 5.51
CA ILE A 18 2.69 2.05 4.95
C ILE A 18 3.23 2.47 3.59
N VAL A 19 2.39 2.98 2.70
CA VAL A 19 2.82 3.49 1.39
C VAL A 19 3.84 4.63 1.58
N ALA A 20 3.58 5.58 2.47
CA ALA A 20 4.51 6.68 2.74
C ALA A 20 5.86 6.18 3.30
N LEU A 21 5.86 5.20 4.20
CA LEU A 21 7.08 4.58 4.72
C LEU A 21 7.84 3.80 3.65
N LEU A 22 7.13 3.12 2.75
CA LEU A 22 7.72 2.44 1.59
C LEU A 22 8.26 3.44 0.55
N PHE A 23 7.65 4.63 0.43
CA PHE A 23 8.09 5.70 -0.48
C PHE A 23 9.13 6.65 0.13
N PHE A 24 9.32 6.63 1.45
CA PHE A 24 10.31 7.49 2.13
C PHE A 24 11.74 7.37 1.57
N PRO A 25 12.26 6.17 1.22
CA PRO A 25 13.58 6.03 0.60
C PRO A 25 13.65 6.67 -0.80
N LEU A 26 12.54 6.74 -1.53
CA LEU A 26 12.49 7.37 -2.85
C LEU A 26 12.64 8.89 -2.75
N LEU A 27 11.92 9.53 -1.82
CA LEU A 27 12.00 10.98 -1.64
C LEU A 27 13.40 11.40 -1.21
N SER A 28 14.06 10.63 -0.34
CA SER A 28 15.43 10.94 0.08
C SER A 28 16.45 10.74 -1.06
N SER A 29 16.31 9.68 -1.88
CA SER A 29 17.22 9.43 -3.01
C SER A 29 17.12 10.47 -4.14
N LEU A 30 15.93 11.02 -4.39
CA LEU A 30 15.71 12.07 -5.38
C LEU A 30 16.31 13.42 -4.95
N GLY A 31 16.20 13.77 -3.66
CA GLY A 31 16.79 14.98 -3.10
C GLY A 31 18.32 15.01 -3.24
N THR A 32 18.99 13.90 -2.92
CA THR A 32 20.45 13.79 -3.02
C THR A 32 20.92 13.87 -4.47
N ARG A 33 20.17 13.30 -5.42
CA ARG A 33 20.47 13.38 -6.86
C ARG A 33 20.34 14.80 -7.42
N ALA A 34 19.27 15.50 -7.03
CA ALA A 34 19.08 16.89 -7.42
C ALA A 34 20.17 17.80 -6.84
N LEU A 35 20.68 17.50 -5.64
CA LEU A 35 21.82 18.21 -5.06
C LEU A 35 23.12 17.96 -5.84
N VAL A 36 23.40 16.72 -6.26
CA VAL A 36 24.60 16.43 -7.06
C VAL A 36 24.49 17.03 -8.48
N GLU A 37 23.30 17.03 -9.08
CA GLU A 37 23.09 17.64 -10.39
C GLU A 37 23.14 19.18 -10.37
N ARG A 38 22.64 19.84 -9.31
CA ARG A 38 22.69 21.30 -9.17
C ARG A 38 23.96 21.84 -8.52
N SER A 39 24.63 21.06 -7.68
CA SER A 39 25.71 21.52 -6.78
C SER A 39 26.99 20.69 -6.88
N GLY A 40 27.01 19.63 -7.68
CA GLY A 40 28.19 18.81 -7.89
C GLY A 40 29.25 19.55 -8.71
N THR A 41 30.52 19.36 -8.35
CA THR A 41 31.66 19.83 -9.15
C THR A 41 32.19 18.67 -9.98
N ASP A 42 32.45 18.91 -11.26
CA ASP A 42 33.11 17.94 -12.13
C ASP A 42 34.60 17.92 -11.84
N VAL A 43 35.14 16.73 -11.57
CA VAL A 43 36.53 16.52 -11.20
C VAL A 43 37.08 15.34 -11.98
N THR A 44 38.27 15.48 -12.52
CA THR A 44 38.99 14.38 -13.17
C THR A 44 39.56 13.45 -12.11
N ALA A 45 39.05 12.23 -12.03
CA ALA A 45 39.55 11.18 -11.16
C ALA A 45 40.58 10.32 -11.88
N THR A 46 41.52 9.76 -11.10
CA THR A 46 42.55 8.84 -11.63
C THR A 46 42.05 7.41 -11.56
N VAL A 47 42.07 6.72 -12.69
CA VAL A 47 41.67 5.31 -12.79
C VAL A 47 42.83 4.43 -12.31
N VAL A 48 42.56 3.63 -11.30
CA VAL A 48 43.53 2.71 -10.69
C VAL A 48 43.37 1.32 -11.29
N GLU A 49 42.12 0.87 -11.48
CA GLU A 49 41.81 -0.48 -11.92
C GLU A 49 40.63 -0.47 -12.91
N THR A 50 40.63 -1.40 -13.85
CA THR A 50 39.53 -1.62 -14.80
C THR A 50 39.18 -3.10 -14.83
N PRO A 51 38.56 -3.65 -13.77
CA PRO A 51 38.15 -5.04 -13.77
C PRO A 51 36.92 -5.26 -14.67
N ARG A 52 36.93 -6.34 -15.45
CA ARG A 52 35.74 -6.81 -16.17
C ARG A 52 35.11 -7.97 -15.40
N LYS A 53 33.82 -7.86 -15.06
CA LYS A 53 33.09 -8.91 -14.33
C LYS A 53 31.93 -9.42 -15.18
N GLY A 54 32.18 -10.47 -15.97
CA GLY A 54 31.22 -10.96 -16.96
C GLY A 54 30.99 -9.91 -18.05
N ASP A 55 29.74 -9.48 -18.19
CA ASP A 55 29.32 -8.42 -19.12
C ASP A 55 29.36 -7.00 -18.51
N ALA A 56 29.70 -6.87 -17.23
CA ALA A 56 29.81 -5.59 -16.56
C ALA A 56 31.23 -4.99 -16.71
N TYR A 57 31.28 -3.72 -17.12
CA TYR A 57 32.51 -2.92 -17.22
C TYR A 57 32.67 -2.08 -15.96
N LEU A 58 33.59 -2.47 -15.08
CA LEU A 58 33.83 -1.77 -13.81
C LEU A 58 35.10 -0.92 -13.92
N VAL A 59 35.05 0.28 -13.35
CA VAL A 59 36.20 1.19 -13.24
C VAL A 59 36.42 1.50 -11.77
N GLY A 60 37.61 1.19 -11.27
CA GLY A 60 38.12 1.58 -9.97
C GLY A 60 38.91 2.87 -10.07
N PHE A 61 38.53 3.90 -9.32
CA PHE A 61 39.14 5.22 -9.40
C PHE A 61 39.38 5.86 -8.02
N ARG A 62 40.29 6.83 -7.99
CA ARG A 62 40.56 7.70 -6.84
C ARG A 62 40.26 9.14 -7.20
N LEU A 63 39.57 9.83 -6.30
CA LEU A 63 39.35 11.26 -6.40
C LEU A 63 40.64 12.03 -6.07
N PRO A 64 40.85 13.24 -6.59
CA PRO A 64 42.00 14.06 -6.21
C PRO A 64 42.02 14.37 -4.72
N ARG A 65 43.22 14.54 -4.14
CA ARG A 65 43.40 14.83 -2.70
C ARG A 65 42.67 16.08 -2.21
N ALA A 66 42.40 17.02 -3.11
CA ALA A 66 41.62 18.22 -2.81
C ALA A 66 40.13 17.93 -2.48
N ILE A 67 39.64 16.75 -2.87
CA ILE A 67 38.26 16.29 -2.64
C ILE A 67 38.23 15.14 -1.63
N ASP A 68 39.13 14.17 -1.77
CA ASP A 68 39.27 13.04 -0.86
C ASP A 68 40.73 12.95 -0.35
N PRO A 69 41.03 13.55 0.82
CA PRO A 69 42.37 13.54 1.39
C PRO A 69 42.90 12.13 1.64
N ASP A 70 42.00 11.21 1.98
CA ASP A 70 42.29 9.82 2.34
C ASP A 70 42.45 8.91 1.10
N GLN A 71 42.15 9.44 -0.10
CA GLN A 71 42.36 8.73 -1.37
C GLN A 71 41.65 7.36 -1.44
N HIS A 72 40.41 7.30 -0.95
CA HIS A 72 39.62 6.07 -0.98
C HIS A 72 39.45 5.55 -2.40
N LEU A 73 39.42 4.23 -2.54
CA LEU A 73 39.16 3.55 -3.80
C LEU A 73 37.65 3.41 -4.00
N TYR A 74 37.12 4.05 -5.03
CA TYR A 74 35.73 3.94 -5.44
C TYR A 74 35.62 3.06 -6.68
N SER A 75 34.46 2.43 -6.88
CA SER A 75 34.18 1.63 -8.07
C SER A 75 32.81 1.96 -8.62
N ALA A 76 32.73 2.08 -9.94
CA ALA A 76 31.48 2.32 -10.66
C ALA A 76 31.40 1.41 -11.89
N GLU A 77 30.18 0.98 -12.22
CA GLU A 77 29.88 0.30 -13.48
C GLU A 77 29.59 1.35 -14.56
N VAL A 78 30.25 1.24 -15.70
CA VAL A 78 30.17 2.21 -16.80
C VAL A 78 29.84 1.53 -18.12
N ASP A 79 29.48 2.31 -19.14
CA ASP A 79 29.33 1.81 -20.49
C ASP A 79 30.68 1.45 -21.15
N HIS A 80 30.61 0.65 -22.22
CA HIS A 80 31.79 0.18 -22.95
C HIS A 80 32.65 1.33 -23.51
N PRO A 81 32.09 2.38 -24.15
CA PRO A 81 32.90 3.50 -24.63
C PRO A 81 33.66 4.23 -23.52
N THR A 82 33.02 4.41 -22.36
CA THR A 82 33.66 5.05 -21.21
C THR A 82 34.72 4.15 -20.59
N TYR A 83 34.48 2.84 -20.52
CA TYR A 83 35.47 1.88 -20.05
C TYR A 83 36.74 1.89 -20.91
N ASP A 84 36.60 1.86 -22.23
CA ASP A 84 37.76 1.89 -23.15
C ASP A 84 38.55 3.19 -22.99
N LYS A 85 37.84 4.32 -22.96
CA LYS A 85 38.45 5.64 -22.74
C LYS A 85 39.16 5.72 -21.40
N ALA A 86 38.58 5.17 -20.33
CA ALA A 86 39.17 5.12 -19.00
C ALA A 86 40.40 4.20 -18.94
N ALA A 87 40.36 3.07 -19.65
CA ALA A 87 41.48 2.14 -19.76
C ALA A 87 42.67 2.75 -20.49
N GLU A 88 42.40 3.52 -21.56
CA GLU A 88 43.39 4.21 -22.39
C GLU A 88 43.97 5.44 -21.68
N THR A 89 43.12 6.36 -21.21
CA THR A 89 43.55 7.65 -20.67
C THR A 89 43.94 7.61 -19.19
N LYS A 90 43.60 6.53 -18.48
CA LYS A 90 43.71 6.39 -17.02
C LYS A 90 43.00 7.50 -16.25
N GLN A 91 42.03 8.15 -16.87
CA GLN A 91 41.28 9.27 -16.32
C GLN A 91 39.79 9.07 -16.56
N ILE A 92 38.97 9.53 -15.61
CA ILE A 92 37.52 9.50 -15.75
C ILE A 92 36.90 10.74 -15.10
N THR A 93 35.88 11.31 -15.74
CA THR A 93 35.16 12.46 -15.20
C THR A 93 34.19 12.00 -14.13
N VAL A 94 34.29 12.57 -12.94
CA VAL A 94 33.42 12.26 -11.81
C VAL A 94 32.81 13.55 -11.27
N ARG A 95 31.48 13.60 -11.20
CA ARG A 95 30.75 14.67 -10.54
C ARG A 95 30.58 14.34 -9.07
N VAL A 96 31.09 15.18 -8.18
CA VAL A 96 31.15 14.91 -6.74
C VAL A 96 30.73 16.12 -5.92
N LEU A 97 30.13 15.88 -4.76
CA LEU A 97 29.88 16.93 -3.77
C LEU A 97 31.14 17.12 -2.91
N LYS A 98 31.74 18.33 -2.91
CA LYS A 98 33.00 18.60 -2.19
C LYS A 98 33.00 18.18 -0.73
N ASP A 99 31.88 18.37 -0.04
CA ASP A 99 31.75 18.06 1.40
C ASP A 99 31.44 16.58 1.68
N ARG A 100 31.11 15.79 0.64
CA ARG A 100 30.70 14.38 0.76
C ARG A 100 31.21 13.56 -0.44
N PRO A 101 32.49 13.16 -0.46
CA PRO A 101 33.11 12.45 -1.59
C PRO A 101 32.48 11.08 -1.88
N SER A 102 31.83 10.46 -0.87
CA SER A 102 31.06 9.22 -1.03
C SER A 102 29.82 9.39 -1.92
N VAL A 103 29.35 10.62 -2.15
CA VAL A 103 28.24 10.93 -3.03
C VAL A 103 28.79 11.47 -4.35
N HIS A 104 28.97 10.55 -5.31
CA HIS A 104 29.49 10.87 -6.63
C HIS A 104 28.65 10.24 -7.76
N ARG A 105 28.90 10.72 -8.98
CA ARG A 105 28.36 10.19 -10.22
C ARG A 105 29.45 10.16 -11.27
N VAL A 106 29.65 9.02 -11.90
CA VAL A 106 30.68 8.86 -12.93
C VAL A 106 30.05 9.13 -14.30
N GLU A 107 30.79 9.76 -15.21
CA GLU A 107 30.38 9.88 -16.61
C GLU A 107 30.19 8.46 -17.20
N GLY A 108 29.12 8.22 -17.96
CA GLY A 108 28.83 6.89 -18.52
C GLY A 108 28.39 5.82 -17.51
N GLU A 109 28.11 6.17 -16.25
CA GLU A 109 27.69 5.21 -15.21
C GLU A 109 26.38 4.48 -15.58
N ILE A 110 26.45 3.14 -15.70
CA ILE A 110 25.28 2.28 -15.90
C ILE A 110 24.68 2.00 -14.52
N ARG A 111 23.65 2.75 -14.15
CA ARG A 111 22.86 2.45 -12.95
C ARG A 111 21.81 1.40 -13.28
N SER A 112 21.94 0.23 -12.67
CA SER A 112 20.90 -0.79 -12.71
C SER A 112 19.60 -0.27 -12.08
N ASN A 113 18.55 -0.14 -12.89
CA ASN A 113 17.21 0.24 -12.44
C ASN A 113 16.50 -0.90 -11.69
N THR A 114 17.12 -2.07 -11.57
CA THR A 114 16.54 -3.27 -10.94
C THR A 114 16.04 -3.01 -9.53
N GLN A 115 16.76 -2.20 -8.74
CA GLN A 115 16.31 -1.81 -7.40
C GLN A 115 14.95 -1.08 -7.42
N TYR A 116 14.73 -0.21 -8.40
CA TYR A 116 13.47 0.51 -8.56
C TYR A 116 12.34 -0.40 -9.04
N VAL A 117 12.65 -1.35 -9.92
CA VAL A 117 11.67 -2.32 -10.43
C VAL A 117 11.20 -3.25 -9.31
N VAL A 118 12.13 -3.85 -8.55
CA VAL A 118 11.80 -4.76 -7.43
C VAL A 118 10.95 -4.04 -6.39
N MET A 119 11.31 -2.79 -6.05
CA MET A 119 10.56 -2.00 -5.10
C MET A 119 9.17 -1.59 -5.64
N GLY A 120 9.07 -1.24 -6.92
CA GLY A 120 7.82 -0.94 -7.60
C GLY A 120 6.84 -2.13 -7.61
N VAL A 121 7.35 -3.34 -7.85
CA VAL A 121 6.57 -4.58 -7.76
C VAL A 121 6.02 -4.79 -6.35
N GLY A 122 6.85 -4.56 -5.32
CA GLY A 122 6.41 -4.64 -3.92
C GLY A 122 5.25 -3.70 -3.59
N ILE A 123 5.31 -2.45 -4.06
CA ILE A 123 4.23 -1.46 -3.89
C ILE A 123 2.94 -1.92 -4.58
N LEU A 124 3.05 -2.43 -5.82
CA LEU A 124 1.92 -2.95 -6.60
C LEU A 124 1.21 -4.10 -5.89
N LEU A 125 1.97 -5.03 -5.28
CA LEU A 125 1.42 -6.15 -4.53
C LEU A 125 0.67 -5.68 -3.27
N VAL A 126 1.23 -4.75 -2.50
CA VAL A 126 0.56 -4.20 -1.31
C VAL A 126 -0.74 -3.50 -1.71
N LEU A 127 -0.72 -2.70 -2.78
CA LEU A 127 -1.92 -2.07 -3.33
C LEU A 127 -2.96 -3.10 -3.77
N ALA A 128 -2.54 -4.14 -4.50
CA ALA A 128 -3.43 -5.20 -4.98
C ALA A 128 -4.10 -5.94 -3.82
N VAL A 129 -3.34 -6.32 -2.80
CA VAL A 129 -3.86 -7.00 -1.59
C VAL A 129 -4.79 -6.06 -0.81
N GLY A 130 -4.42 -4.79 -0.64
CA GLY A 130 -5.25 -3.78 0.02
C GLY A 130 -6.57 -3.54 -0.71
N LEU A 131 -6.54 -3.45 -2.04
CA LEU A 131 -7.73 -3.33 -2.87
C LEU A 131 -8.60 -4.58 -2.79
N TRP A 132 -7.97 -5.77 -2.86
CA TRP A 132 -8.66 -7.05 -2.75
C TRP A 132 -9.37 -7.16 -1.40
N TRP A 133 -8.70 -6.88 -0.29
CA TRP A 133 -9.33 -6.84 1.04
C TRP A 133 -10.44 -5.79 1.16
N ALA A 134 -10.26 -4.60 0.60
CA ALA A 134 -11.30 -3.58 0.59
C ALA A 134 -12.53 -4.02 -0.22
N ARG A 135 -12.34 -4.83 -1.27
CA ARG A 135 -13.41 -5.39 -2.09
C ARG A 135 -14.10 -6.57 -1.39
N THR A 136 -13.33 -7.49 -0.82
CA THR A 136 -13.83 -8.72 -0.17
C THR A 136 -14.45 -8.44 1.20
N GLY A 137 -14.03 -7.36 1.88
CA GLY A 137 -14.65 -6.88 3.12
C GLY A 137 -16.08 -6.35 2.94
N ARG A 138 -16.51 -6.07 1.69
CA ARG A 138 -17.94 -5.94 1.35
C ARG A 138 -18.53 -7.33 1.16
N ARG A 139 -18.59 -8.13 2.23
CA ARG A 139 -19.36 -9.38 2.23
C ARG A 139 -20.80 -9.00 1.86
N ARG A 140 -21.24 -9.41 0.67
CA ARG A 140 -22.59 -9.12 0.19
C ARG A 140 -23.57 -9.72 1.19
N PRO A 141 -24.56 -8.95 1.68
CA PRO A 141 -25.62 -9.52 2.49
C PRO A 141 -26.27 -10.65 1.70
N THR A 142 -26.28 -11.84 2.31
CA THR A 142 -26.63 -13.09 1.62
C THR A 142 -28.14 -13.21 1.43
N VAL A 143 -28.92 -12.50 2.26
CA VAL A 143 -30.38 -12.54 2.27
C VAL A 143 -30.90 -11.12 2.52
N ARG A 144 -31.88 -10.68 1.73
CA ARG A 144 -32.63 -9.46 1.99
C ARG A 144 -34.06 -9.83 2.36
N ILE A 145 -34.61 -9.19 3.37
CA ILE A 145 -35.98 -9.38 3.84
C ILE A 145 -36.70 -8.04 3.75
N ARG A 146 -37.94 -8.03 3.28
CA ARG A 146 -38.80 -6.86 3.42
C ARG A 146 -39.54 -6.98 4.75
N ALA A 147 -39.42 -5.99 5.64
CA ALA A 147 -40.12 -5.99 6.91
C ALA A 147 -41.63 -6.05 6.70
N ALA A 148 -42.29 -7.03 7.31
CA ALA A 148 -43.74 -7.14 7.38
C ALA A 148 -44.33 -6.40 8.60
N GLY A 149 -43.47 -5.91 9.49
CA GLY A 149 -43.82 -5.16 10.68
C GLY A 149 -42.60 -4.49 11.32
N PRO A 150 -42.78 -3.79 12.46
CA PRO A 150 -41.69 -3.19 13.21
C PRO A 150 -40.61 -4.20 13.60
N VAL A 151 -39.37 -3.75 13.69
CA VAL A 151 -38.27 -4.57 14.24
C VAL A 151 -38.46 -4.68 15.75
N GLU A 152 -38.41 -5.89 16.29
CA GLU A 152 -38.65 -6.14 17.71
C GLU A 152 -37.33 -6.44 18.43
N PRO A 153 -37.18 -6.05 19.71
CA PRO A 153 -36.09 -6.55 20.54
C PRO A 153 -36.18 -8.08 20.65
N ALA A 154 -35.02 -8.74 20.57
CA ALA A 154 -34.93 -10.18 20.74
C ALA A 154 -34.12 -10.55 21.99
N ASP A 155 -34.24 -11.80 22.42
CA ASP A 155 -33.35 -12.34 23.45
C ASP A 155 -31.99 -12.70 22.84
N ALA A 156 -30.93 -12.43 23.59
CA ALA A 156 -29.55 -12.73 23.16
C ALA A 156 -29.33 -14.23 22.91
N ALA A 157 -30.13 -15.10 23.54
CA ALA A 157 -30.09 -16.55 23.36
C ALA A 157 -30.55 -17.00 21.96
N ASP A 158 -31.39 -16.19 21.30
CA ASP A 158 -31.99 -16.51 20.00
C ASP A 158 -31.18 -15.95 18.83
N VAL A 159 -30.08 -15.25 19.08
CA VAL A 159 -29.27 -14.60 18.04
C VAL A 159 -28.62 -15.64 17.12
N GLY A 160 -28.78 -15.47 15.81
CA GLY A 160 -28.13 -16.29 14.78
C GLY A 160 -29.09 -17.20 14.00
N THR A 161 -30.39 -17.16 14.30
CA THR A 161 -31.41 -17.96 13.60
C THR A 161 -32.01 -17.22 12.40
N LEU A 162 -32.24 -17.99 11.34
CA LEU A 162 -33.03 -17.60 10.18
C LEU A 162 -34.00 -18.75 9.89
N GLU A 163 -35.24 -18.60 10.33
CA GLU A 163 -36.26 -19.63 10.21
C GLU A 163 -37.33 -19.20 9.20
N ARG A 164 -37.88 -20.17 8.47
CA ARG A 164 -39.01 -19.96 7.58
C ARG A 164 -40.26 -20.45 8.29
N ASP A 165 -41.28 -19.61 8.37
CA ASP A 165 -42.59 -20.04 8.85
C ASP A 165 -43.17 -21.05 7.85
N ALA A 166 -43.56 -22.24 8.32
CA ALA A 166 -44.07 -23.30 7.44
C ALA A 166 -45.45 -22.96 6.84
N GLY A 167 -46.17 -21.98 7.42
CA GLY A 167 -47.51 -21.58 6.98
C GLY A 167 -47.57 -20.38 6.04
N ALA A 168 -46.50 -19.59 5.93
CA ALA A 168 -46.46 -18.36 5.13
C ALA A 168 -45.05 -18.17 4.53
N ASP A 169 -44.91 -17.51 3.37
CA ASP A 169 -43.60 -17.23 2.78
C ASP A 169 -42.86 -16.08 3.51
N VAL A 170 -42.79 -16.20 4.83
CA VAL A 170 -42.28 -15.23 5.79
C VAL A 170 -41.09 -15.86 6.50
N TYR A 171 -39.98 -15.13 6.52
CA TYR A 171 -38.77 -15.51 7.22
C TYR A 171 -38.64 -14.68 8.49
N GLU A 172 -38.25 -15.33 9.57
CA GLU A 172 -37.87 -14.69 10.82
C GLU A 172 -36.34 -14.71 10.92
N ALA A 173 -35.74 -13.52 10.98
CA ALA A 173 -34.32 -13.34 11.18
C ALA A 173 -34.08 -12.73 12.57
N VAL A 174 -33.30 -13.42 13.40
CA VAL A 174 -32.89 -12.94 14.73
C VAL A 174 -31.38 -12.74 14.72
N GLY A 175 -30.94 -11.50 14.90
CA GLY A 175 -29.53 -11.14 14.78
C GLY A 175 -29.17 -9.87 15.53
N THR A 176 -27.88 -9.57 15.60
CA THR A 176 -27.41 -8.33 16.22
C THR A 176 -27.47 -7.18 15.22
N VAL A 177 -27.99 -6.02 15.64
CA VAL A 177 -28.02 -4.82 14.78
C VAL A 177 -26.60 -4.30 14.56
N VAL A 178 -26.08 -4.42 13.35
CA VAL A 178 -24.75 -3.89 12.97
C VAL A 178 -24.88 -2.55 12.26
N SER A 179 -26.00 -2.27 11.61
CA SER A 179 -26.24 -0.98 10.98
C SER A 179 -27.74 -0.72 10.93
N ALA A 180 -28.16 0.50 11.17
CA ALA A 180 -29.55 0.92 11.02
C ALA A 180 -29.59 2.33 10.41
N ASP A 181 -30.43 2.50 9.40
CA ASP A 181 -30.83 3.79 8.85
C ASP A 181 -32.37 3.84 8.75
N ASP A 182 -32.93 4.94 8.24
CA ASP A 182 -34.38 5.15 8.18
C ASP A 182 -35.09 4.20 7.19
N ALA A 183 -34.35 3.52 6.31
CA ALA A 183 -34.89 2.68 5.25
C ALA A 183 -34.56 1.18 5.42
N GLN A 184 -33.47 0.84 6.10
CA GLN A 184 -32.96 -0.51 6.22
C GLN A 184 -32.19 -0.74 7.53
N VAL A 185 -32.20 -2.00 7.97
CA VAL A 185 -31.44 -2.50 9.12
C VAL A 185 -30.63 -3.71 8.69
N VAL A 186 -29.37 -3.79 9.13
CA VAL A 186 -28.49 -4.93 8.86
C VAL A 186 -28.35 -5.73 10.15
N LEU A 187 -28.80 -6.98 10.10
CA LEU A 187 -28.66 -7.96 11.18
C LEU A 187 -27.49 -8.90 10.87
N GLU A 188 -26.61 -9.09 11.85
CA GLU A 188 -25.55 -10.10 11.82
C GLU A 188 -26.03 -11.38 12.51
N LEU A 189 -26.04 -12.46 11.74
CA LEU A 189 -26.40 -13.81 12.14
C LEU A 189 -25.13 -14.67 12.07
N GLY A 190 -24.21 -14.43 13.00
CA GLY A 190 -22.90 -15.10 13.06
C GLY A 190 -22.04 -14.90 11.81
N GLN A 191 -22.07 -15.86 10.87
CA GLN A 191 -21.32 -15.80 9.62
C GLN A 191 -22.05 -15.05 8.48
N ARG A 192 -23.33 -14.71 8.66
CA ARG A 192 -24.21 -14.15 7.62
C ARG A 192 -24.70 -12.76 8.00
N HIS A 193 -24.95 -11.93 6.99
CA HIS A 193 -25.63 -10.64 7.16
C HIS A 193 -26.97 -10.69 6.43
N VAL A 194 -28.02 -10.27 7.12
CA VAL A 194 -29.37 -10.11 6.58
C VAL A 194 -29.70 -8.62 6.52
N VAL A 195 -30.12 -8.14 5.35
CA VAL A 195 -30.61 -6.75 5.21
C VAL A 195 -32.13 -6.76 5.29
N VAL A 196 -32.68 -6.03 6.24
CA VAL A 196 -34.10 -5.85 6.44
C VAL A 196 -34.49 -4.48 5.91
N THR A 197 -35.27 -4.42 4.83
CA THR A 197 -35.85 -3.17 4.33
C THR A 197 -37.08 -2.83 5.15
N LEU A 198 -37.08 -1.68 5.82
CA LEU A 198 -38.10 -1.31 6.82
C LEU A 198 -39.47 -0.97 6.21
N SER A 199 -39.55 -0.58 4.93
CA SER A 199 -40.82 -0.31 4.23
C SER A 199 -41.78 0.62 4.98
N GLY A 200 -41.25 1.58 5.75
CA GLY A 200 -42.03 2.53 6.55
C GLY A 200 -42.28 2.10 8.00
N HIS A 201 -41.82 0.92 8.41
CA HIS A 201 -41.88 0.47 9.80
C HIS A 201 -40.72 1.04 10.63
N PRO A 202 -40.97 1.41 11.91
CA PRO A 202 -39.92 1.92 12.77
C PRO A 202 -38.96 0.79 13.21
N ASN A 203 -37.70 1.16 13.44
CA ASN A 203 -36.74 0.33 14.15
C ASN A 203 -36.46 0.92 15.55
N PRO A 204 -37.10 0.40 16.62
CA PRO A 204 -36.83 0.81 17.99
C PRO A 204 -35.53 0.21 18.57
N VAL A 205 -34.88 -0.74 17.88
CA VAL A 205 -33.74 -1.48 18.43
C VAL A 205 -32.42 -0.77 18.12
N PRO A 206 -31.63 -0.41 19.15
CA PRO A 206 -30.38 0.32 18.95
C PRO A 206 -29.26 -0.59 18.41
N HIS A 207 -28.27 0.05 17.79
CA HIS A 207 -27.06 -0.62 17.31
C HIS A 207 -26.39 -1.47 18.41
N GLY A 208 -26.00 -2.69 18.08
CA GLY A 208 -25.34 -3.65 18.96
C GLY A 208 -26.29 -4.46 19.84
N SER A 209 -27.61 -4.23 19.74
CA SER A 209 -28.61 -5.02 20.46
C SER A 209 -29.19 -6.15 19.61
N PRO A 210 -29.65 -7.25 20.22
CA PRO A 210 -30.38 -8.29 19.52
C PRO A 210 -31.72 -7.77 18.99
N ALA A 211 -32.01 -8.08 17.74
CA ALA A 211 -33.23 -7.69 17.04
C ALA A 211 -33.82 -8.87 16.27
N ARG A 212 -35.15 -8.87 16.21
CA ARG A 212 -35.98 -9.80 15.45
C ARG A 212 -36.68 -9.02 14.33
N ALA A 213 -36.58 -9.54 13.11
CA ALA A 213 -37.31 -9.01 11.96
C ALA A 213 -38.01 -10.14 11.23
N ARG A 214 -39.23 -9.87 10.76
CA ARG A 214 -40.06 -10.82 10.02
C ARG A 214 -40.43 -10.25 8.66
N GLY A 215 -40.44 -11.12 7.65
CA GLY A 215 -41.05 -10.82 6.37
C GLY A 215 -40.54 -11.67 5.21
N PRO A 216 -41.08 -11.47 4.01
CA PRO A 216 -40.66 -12.25 2.84
C PRO A 216 -39.23 -11.91 2.43
N VAL A 217 -38.49 -12.93 2.00
CA VAL A 217 -37.19 -12.76 1.37
C VAL A 217 -37.38 -12.12 0.00
N ILE A 218 -36.61 -11.08 -0.27
CA ILE A 218 -36.55 -10.39 -1.55
C ILE A 218 -35.17 -10.65 -2.18
N GLY A 219 -35.17 -11.21 -3.40
CA GLY A 219 -33.96 -11.45 -4.18
C GLY A 219 -33.48 -10.20 -4.90
#